data_AF-A0A1B6EKD7-F1
#
_entry.id   AF-A0A1B6EKD7-F1
#
_cell.length_a   1.000
_cell.length_b   1.000
_cell.length_c   1.000
_cell.angle_alpha   90.00
_cell.angle_beta   90.00
_cell.angle_gamma   90.00
#
_symmetry.space_group_name_H-M   'P 1'
#
loop_
_entity.id
_entity.type
_entity.pdbx_description
1 polymer ?
#
loop_
_entity_poly.entity_id
_entity_poly.type
_entity_poly.pdbx_seq_one_letter_code
_entity_poly.pdbx_strand_id
1 'polypeptide(L)'
;SATKEEQAQITSQVTGQIGWRREGIKYRRNELFLDVLEYCNLLMSPQGQLLSSHVAGKVVMKSYLSGMPECKFGINDKLVMDTKGRTGAGFGSGSGSMLDPDPSRSGKPSVVIDDCQFHQCVKLTKFETEHSISFIPPDGEFELMRYRTTKDISLPFRIIPLVREAGRTKMEVKIILKSSFKPSLLGLKIEVKIPTPLNTAGVQLLCLKGKA
;
A
#
# COMPACT_ATOMS: atom_id res chain seq x y z
N SER A 1 -2.57 -19.82 -48.36
CA SER A 1 -3.74 -20.16 -47.53
C SER A 1 -3.24 -20.65 -46.19
N ALA A 2 -3.64 -20.01 -45.09
CA ALA A 2 -3.24 -20.44 -43.75
C ALA A 2 -3.69 -21.89 -43.51
N THR A 3 -2.86 -22.68 -42.84
CA THR A 3 -3.15 -24.09 -42.55
C THR A 3 -4.34 -24.22 -41.60
N LYS A 4 -5.06 -25.35 -41.61
CA LYS A 4 -6.19 -25.60 -40.69
C LYS A 4 -5.80 -25.45 -39.21
N GLU A 5 -4.54 -25.74 -38.87
CA GLU A 5 -3.97 -25.51 -37.52
C GLU A 5 -3.75 -24.02 -37.21
N GLU A 6 -3.22 -23.23 -38.15
CA GLU A 6 -3.14 -21.77 -37.99
C GLU A 6 -4.51 -21.15 -37.86
N GLN A 7 -5.49 -21.56 -38.68
CA GLN A 7 -6.86 -21.08 -38.56
C GLN A 7 -7.50 -21.49 -37.23
N ALA A 8 -7.26 -22.71 -36.74
CA ALA A 8 -7.74 -23.15 -35.42
C ALA A 8 -7.08 -22.38 -34.26
N GLN A 9 -5.77 -22.09 -34.35
CA GLN A 9 -5.07 -21.23 -33.39
C GLN A 9 -5.59 -19.79 -33.41
N ILE A 10 -5.84 -19.22 -34.60
CA ILE A 10 -6.41 -17.87 -34.75
C ILE A 10 -7.84 -17.83 -34.20
N THR A 11 -8.65 -18.85 -34.47
CA THR A 11 -10.05 -18.91 -33.97
C THR A 11 -10.10 -19.18 -32.46
N SER A 12 -9.16 -19.96 -31.92
CA SER A 12 -8.92 -20.14 -30.47
C SER A 12 -8.49 -18.83 -29.80
N GLN A 13 -7.58 -18.06 -30.42
CA GLN A 13 -7.17 -16.74 -29.90
C GLN A 13 -8.31 -15.70 -29.93
N VAL A 14 -9.28 -15.84 -30.84
CA VAL A 14 -10.46 -14.98 -30.94
C VAL A 14 -11.60 -15.41 -29.99
N THR A 15 -11.61 -16.68 -29.55
CA THR A 15 -12.60 -17.23 -28.58
C THR A 15 -12.03 -17.43 -27.17
N GLY A 16 -10.72 -17.24 -27.00
CA GLY A 16 -9.97 -17.54 -25.79
C GLY A 16 -10.35 -16.62 -24.64
N GLN A 17 -10.73 -17.21 -23.53
CA GLN A 17 -11.26 -16.58 -22.32
C GLN A 17 -10.32 -15.54 -21.65
N ILE A 18 -9.09 -15.33 -22.14
CA ILE A 18 -8.03 -14.51 -21.54
C ILE A 18 -7.28 -13.72 -22.62
N GLY A 19 -7.55 -12.41 -22.72
CA GLY A 19 -6.97 -11.53 -23.75
C GLY A 19 -5.64 -10.86 -23.40
N TRP A 20 -5.16 -11.00 -22.16
CA TRP A 20 -4.01 -10.24 -21.63
C TRP A 20 -2.72 -11.07 -21.45
N ARG A 21 -2.73 -12.36 -21.80
CA ARG A 21 -1.58 -13.25 -21.66
C ARG A 21 -1.52 -14.28 -22.79
N ARG A 22 -0.36 -14.37 -23.45
CA ARG A 22 -0.13 -15.33 -24.54
C ARG A 22 0.19 -16.72 -24.00
N GLU A 23 -0.26 -17.75 -24.71
CA GLU A 23 0.12 -19.14 -24.42
C GLU A 23 1.58 -19.42 -24.80
N GLY A 24 2.15 -20.49 -24.22
CA GLY A 24 3.48 -20.99 -24.60
C GLY A 24 4.68 -20.17 -24.09
N ILE A 25 4.46 -19.13 -23.27
CA ILE A 25 5.55 -18.36 -22.64
C ILE A 25 6.45 -19.29 -21.83
N LYS A 26 7.76 -19.21 -22.04
CA LYS A 26 8.77 -19.97 -21.30
C LYS A 26 9.88 -19.07 -20.83
N TYR A 27 10.12 -19.05 -19.53
CA TYR A 27 11.27 -18.43 -18.91
C TYR A 27 12.20 -19.50 -18.36
N ARG A 28 13.51 -19.30 -18.52
CA ARG A 28 14.53 -20.17 -17.89
C ARG A 28 14.39 -20.19 -16.37
N ARG A 29 13.99 -19.05 -15.79
CA ARG A 29 13.73 -18.87 -14.36
C ARG A 29 12.39 -18.16 -14.20
N ASN A 30 11.49 -18.76 -13.45
CA ASN A 30 10.23 -18.14 -13.11
C ASN A 30 10.44 -17.18 -11.93
N GLU A 31 10.16 -15.90 -12.13
CA GLU A 31 10.29 -14.89 -11.09
C GLU A 31 9.21 -13.81 -11.22
N LEU A 32 8.92 -13.15 -10.12
CA LEU A 32 8.03 -12.00 -10.08
C LEU A 32 8.53 -10.97 -9.07
N PHE A 33 8.24 -9.71 -9.34
CA PHE A 33 8.55 -8.59 -8.46
C PHE A 33 7.28 -7.81 -8.19
N LEU A 34 7.14 -7.31 -6.96
CA LEU A 34 6.01 -6.50 -6.52
C LEU A 34 6.53 -5.21 -5.93
N ASP A 35 6.12 -4.09 -6.53
CA ASP A 35 6.41 -2.75 -6.07
C ASP A 35 5.13 -2.16 -5.46
N VAL A 36 5.13 -1.95 -4.14
CA VAL A 36 4.04 -1.26 -3.43
C VAL A 36 4.41 0.21 -3.32
N LEU A 37 3.65 1.05 -4.03
CA LEU A 37 3.91 2.48 -4.14
C LEU A 37 2.77 3.24 -3.48
N GLU A 38 3.07 3.91 -2.37
CA GLU A 38 2.10 4.64 -1.57
C GLU A 38 2.44 6.13 -1.47
N TYR A 39 1.41 6.95 -1.62
CA TYR A 39 1.46 8.39 -1.40
C TYR A 39 0.65 8.73 -0.17
N CYS A 40 1.33 9.05 0.93
CA CYS A 40 0.70 9.50 2.17
C CYS A 40 0.47 11.02 2.10
N ASN A 41 -0.80 11.41 2.05
CA ASN A 41 -1.22 12.81 2.07
C ASN A 41 -1.81 13.13 3.44
N LEU A 42 -1.37 14.24 4.04
CA LEU A 42 -1.83 14.67 5.35
C LEU A 42 -2.01 16.19 5.42
N LEU A 43 -3.01 16.61 6.18
CA LEU A 43 -3.23 17.99 6.61
C LEU A 43 -3.37 17.99 8.13
N MET A 44 -2.58 18.82 8.80
CA MET A 44 -2.52 18.87 10.26
C MET A 44 -2.71 20.31 10.72
N SER A 45 -3.43 20.50 11.82
CA SER A 45 -3.60 21.80 12.46
C SER A 45 -2.29 22.25 13.13
N PRO A 46 -2.15 23.56 13.42
CA PRO A 46 -1.00 24.07 14.18
C PRO A 46 -0.84 23.42 15.57
N GLN A 47 -1.95 22.99 16.18
CA GLN A 47 -1.96 22.30 17.48
C GLN A 47 -1.59 20.80 17.36
N GLY A 48 -1.28 20.32 16.15
CA GLY A 48 -0.89 18.94 15.91
C GLY A 48 -2.06 17.95 15.82
N GLN A 49 -3.28 18.45 15.58
CA GLN A 49 -4.46 17.63 15.31
C GLN A 49 -4.50 17.27 13.82
N LEU A 50 -4.74 16.00 13.51
CA LEU A 50 -4.86 15.55 12.12
C LEU A 50 -6.23 15.98 11.58
N LEU A 51 -6.24 16.83 10.55
CA LEU A 51 -7.47 17.34 9.94
C LEU A 51 -7.92 16.45 8.77
N SER A 52 -6.96 15.94 8.00
CA SER A 52 -7.22 15.00 6.91
C SER A 52 -6.00 14.11 6.70
N SER A 53 -6.22 12.84 6.43
CA SER A 53 -5.19 11.90 6.00
C SER A 53 -5.76 10.89 5.04
N HIS A 54 -5.04 10.62 3.95
CA HIS A 54 -5.33 9.49 3.09
C HIS A 54 -4.06 8.98 2.44
N VAL A 55 -4.03 7.68 2.18
CA VAL A 55 -3.00 7.01 1.39
C VAL A 55 -3.62 6.65 0.05
N ALA A 56 -2.97 7.06 -1.03
CA ALA A 56 -3.23 6.57 -2.37
C ALA A 56 -2.13 5.58 -2.74
N GLY A 57 -2.48 4.30 -2.86
CA GLY A 57 -1.55 3.21 -3.11
C GLY A 57 -1.77 2.56 -4.47
N LYS A 58 -0.71 2.01 -5.05
CA LYS A 58 -0.78 1.09 -6.17
C LYS A 58 0.22 -0.04 -6.02
N VAL A 59 -0.14 -1.21 -6.54
CA VAL A 59 0.72 -2.39 -6.60
C VAL A 59 1.08 -2.62 -8.05
N VAL A 60 2.36 -2.43 -8.38
CA VAL A 60 2.91 -2.74 -9.70
C VAL A 60 3.57 -4.11 -9.64
N MET A 61 3.26 -4.97 -10.59
CA MET A 61 3.79 -6.31 -10.68
C MET A 61 4.62 -6.46 -11.95
N LYS A 62 5.80 -7.07 -11.82
CA LYS A 62 6.61 -7.56 -12.94
C LYS A 62 6.57 -9.08 -12.93
N SER A 63 5.93 -9.68 -13.92
CA SER A 63 5.75 -11.13 -14.01
C SER A 63 6.60 -11.72 -15.13
N TYR A 64 7.52 -12.61 -14.76
CA TYR A 64 8.33 -13.40 -15.69
C TYR A 64 8.07 -14.88 -15.41
N LEU A 65 6.83 -15.30 -15.65
CA LEU A 65 6.35 -16.65 -15.35
C LEU A 65 6.05 -17.42 -16.63
N SER A 66 6.30 -18.72 -16.63
CA SER A 66 6.04 -19.60 -17.78
C SER A 66 4.58 -20.08 -17.78
N GLY A 67 4.04 -20.34 -18.98
CA GLY A 67 2.68 -20.87 -19.16
C GLY A 67 1.58 -19.88 -18.78
N MET A 68 0.47 -20.39 -18.24
CA MET A 68 -0.72 -19.63 -17.83
C MET A 68 -1.00 -19.83 -16.32
N PRO A 69 -0.14 -19.29 -15.43
CA PRO A 69 -0.27 -19.55 -13.99
C PRO A 69 -1.44 -18.77 -13.37
N GLU A 70 -2.26 -19.43 -12.55
CA GLU A 70 -3.19 -18.76 -11.64
C GLU A 70 -2.43 -18.33 -10.37
N CYS A 71 -2.35 -17.03 -10.13
CA CYS A 71 -1.74 -16.43 -8.96
C CYS A 71 -2.82 -15.99 -7.96
N LYS A 72 -2.46 -16.02 -6.67
CA LYS A 72 -3.25 -15.45 -5.58
C LYS A 72 -2.42 -14.43 -4.82
N PHE A 73 -2.92 -13.21 -4.68
CA PHE A 73 -2.30 -12.14 -3.92
C PHE A 73 -3.11 -11.88 -2.65
N GLY A 74 -2.42 -11.92 -1.51
CA GLY A 74 -3.02 -11.73 -0.19
C GLY A 74 -2.54 -10.43 0.45
N ILE A 75 -3.48 -9.67 0.98
CA ILE A 75 -3.23 -8.44 1.75
C ILE A 75 -3.68 -8.70 3.20
N ASN A 76 -3.06 -8.02 4.16
CA ASN A 76 -3.47 -8.00 5.56
C ASN A 76 -4.73 -7.15 5.79
N ASP A 77 -5.77 -7.36 4.97
CA ASP A 77 -7.05 -6.68 5.13
C ASP A 77 -7.76 -7.17 6.40
N LYS A 78 -8.23 -6.23 7.22
CA LYS A 78 -8.92 -6.51 8.49
C LYS A 78 -10.12 -7.43 8.30
N LEU A 79 -10.88 -7.26 7.22
CA LEU A 79 -12.03 -8.09 6.88
C LEU A 79 -11.66 -9.56 6.63
N VAL A 80 -10.50 -9.80 5.99
CA VAL A 80 -9.97 -11.15 5.75
C VAL A 80 -9.56 -11.81 7.07
N MET A 81 -8.95 -11.04 7.99
CA MET A 81 -8.46 -11.56 9.27
C MET A 81 -9.62 -11.93 10.21
N ASP A 82 -10.67 -11.12 10.26
CA ASP A 82 -11.86 -11.39 11.09
C ASP A 82 -12.64 -12.61 10.59
N THR A 83 -12.71 -12.80 9.26
CA THR A 83 -13.38 -13.96 8.64
C THR A 83 -12.64 -15.27 8.92
N LYS A 84 -11.30 -15.28 8.81
CA LYS A 84 -10.47 -16.46 9.15
C LYS A 84 -10.42 -16.76 10.65
N GLY A 85 -10.62 -15.75 11.50
CA GLY A 85 -10.74 -15.92 12.95
C GLY A 85 -11.98 -16.70 13.38
N ARG A 86 -13.06 -16.67 12.58
CA ARG A 86 -14.30 -17.42 12.83
C ARG A 86 -14.29 -18.84 12.28
N THR A 87 -13.60 -19.10 11.17
CA THR A 87 -13.60 -20.42 10.51
C THR A 87 -12.59 -21.43 11.09
N GLY A 88 -11.77 -21.03 12.07
CA GLY A 88 -10.81 -21.90 12.76
C GLY A 88 -11.32 -22.55 14.04
N ALA A 89 -12.59 -22.35 14.43
CA ALA A 89 -13.18 -22.87 15.66
C ALA A 89 -14.32 -23.87 15.37
N GLY A 90 -14.04 -24.93 14.60
CA GLY A 90 -15.00 -25.99 14.31
C GLY A 90 -14.33 -27.35 14.23
N PHE A 91 -14.71 -28.24 15.15
CA PHE A 91 -14.34 -29.66 15.31
C PHE A 91 -13.09 -29.99 16.15
N GLY A 92 -13.15 -29.63 17.44
CA GLY A 92 -12.42 -30.31 18.50
C GLY A 92 -13.30 -30.37 19.75
N SER A 93 -13.86 -31.55 20.05
CA SER A 93 -14.51 -31.85 21.31
C SER A 93 -13.47 -31.79 22.43
N GLY A 94 -13.62 -30.88 23.39
CA GLY A 94 -12.70 -30.75 24.51
C GLY A 94 -13.14 -29.66 25.48
N SER A 95 -13.70 -30.09 26.60
CA SER A 95 -13.90 -29.30 27.83
C SER A 95 -12.65 -28.46 28.17
N GLY A 96 -12.80 -27.15 28.36
CA GLY A 96 -11.70 -26.28 28.78
C GLY A 96 -12.02 -24.79 28.85
N SER A 97 -12.44 -24.35 30.04
CA SER A 97 -12.15 -23.06 30.68
C SER A 97 -12.20 -21.76 29.85
N MET A 98 -13.22 -20.92 30.12
CA MET A 98 -13.18 -19.48 29.87
C MET A 98 -12.21 -18.80 30.85
N LEU A 99 -10.90 -18.90 30.63
CA LEU A 99 -9.93 -18.06 31.31
C LEU A 99 -8.86 -17.57 30.32
N ASP A 100 -8.69 -16.26 30.34
CA ASP A 100 -7.61 -15.45 29.77
C ASP A 100 -7.56 -15.23 28.25
N PRO A 101 -7.95 -14.02 27.76
CA PRO A 101 -7.46 -13.55 26.48
C PRO A 101 -5.96 -13.26 26.61
N ASP A 102 -5.14 -14.15 26.06
CA ASP A 102 -3.68 -13.99 25.96
C ASP A 102 -3.33 -12.60 25.38
N PRO A 103 -2.69 -11.70 26.16
CA PRO A 103 -2.34 -10.35 25.75
C PRO A 103 -1.15 -10.30 24.78
N SER A 104 -0.56 -11.45 24.43
CA SER A 104 0.57 -11.53 23.48
C SER A 104 0.14 -11.53 22.00
N ARG A 105 -1.16 -11.69 21.71
CA ARG A 105 -1.74 -11.41 20.37
C ARG A 105 -1.90 -9.89 20.19
N SER A 106 -0.77 -9.18 20.14
CA SER A 106 -0.73 -7.91 19.42
C SER A 106 -1.17 -8.20 17.99
N GLY A 107 -2.44 -7.91 17.70
CA GLY A 107 -3.05 -8.15 16.41
C GLY A 107 -2.13 -7.57 15.35
N LYS A 108 -1.70 -8.41 14.39
CA LYS A 108 -0.92 -7.93 13.25
C LYS A 108 -1.67 -6.71 12.70
N PRO A 109 -0.97 -5.59 12.42
CA PRO A 109 -1.63 -4.39 11.93
C PRO A 109 -2.41 -4.79 10.69
N SER A 110 -3.73 -4.65 10.76
CA SER A 110 -4.63 -4.92 9.66
C SER A 110 -4.92 -3.61 8.98
N VAL A 111 -4.88 -3.60 7.65
CA VAL A 111 -5.16 -2.43 6.85
C VAL A 111 -6.64 -2.45 6.51
N VAL A 112 -7.31 -1.32 6.66
CA VAL A 112 -8.67 -1.13 6.16
C VAL A 112 -8.56 -0.42 4.81
N ILE A 113 -8.95 -1.10 3.74
CA ILE A 113 -9.00 -0.53 2.41
C ILE A 113 -10.40 0.06 2.22
N ASP A 114 -10.48 1.33 1.84
CA ASP A 114 -11.78 1.99 1.63
C ASP A 114 -12.34 1.65 0.25
N ASP A 115 -11.50 1.76 -0.78
CA ASP A 115 -11.83 1.39 -2.15
C ASP A 115 -10.60 0.84 -2.87
N CYS A 116 -10.85 -0.02 -3.86
CA CYS A 116 -9.82 -0.59 -4.71
C CYS A 116 -10.31 -0.77 -6.14
N GLN A 117 -9.36 -0.63 -7.07
CA GLN A 117 -9.53 -0.88 -8.49
C GLN A 117 -8.52 -1.94 -8.91
N PHE A 118 -8.96 -2.87 -9.74
CA PHE A 118 -8.14 -3.99 -10.17
C PHE A 118 -7.90 -3.96 -11.67
N HIS A 119 -6.79 -4.55 -12.10
CA HIS A 119 -6.61 -4.91 -13.50
C HIS A 119 -7.66 -5.93 -13.95
N GLN A 120 -8.03 -5.91 -15.22
CA GLN A 120 -9.00 -6.82 -15.84
C GLN A 120 -8.68 -8.32 -15.67
N CYS A 121 -7.43 -8.65 -15.29
CA CYS A 121 -7.01 -10.02 -15.06
C CYS A 121 -7.51 -10.61 -13.73
N VAL A 122 -8.05 -9.78 -12.83
CA VAL A 122 -8.52 -10.18 -11.50
C VAL A 122 -9.95 -10.71 -11.55
N LYS A 123 -10.18 -11.85 -10.92
CA LYS A 123 -11.50 -12.49 -10.76
C LYS A 123 -12.27 -11.83 -9.62
N LEU A 124 -13.05 -10.79 -9.92
CA LEU A 124 -13.79 -9.99 -8.91
C LEU A 124 -14.70 -10.83 -8.01
N THR A 125 -15.38 -11.86 -8.55
CA THR A 125 -16.27 -12.73 -7.76
C THR A 125 -15.58 -13.41 -6.58
N LYS A 126 -14.30 -13.80 -6.72
CA LYS A 126 -13.52 -14.40 -5.62
C LYS A 126 -13.09 -13.35 -4.58
N PHE A 127 -12.93 -12.10 -5.00
CA PHE A 127 -12.63 -11.00 -4.08
C PHE A 127 -13.86 -10.64 -3.24
N GLU A 128 -15.04 -10.58 -3.84
CA GLU A 128 -16.28 -10.27 -3.09
C GLU A 128 -16.64 -11.32 -2.04
N THR A 129 -16.38 -12.61 -2.31
CA THR A 129 -16.74 -13.71 -1.40
C THR A 129 -15.65 -14.07 -0.40
N GLU A 130 -14.39 -14.10 -0.83
CA GLU A 130 -13.26 -14.60 -0.02
C GLU A 130 -12.26 -13.49 0.33
N HIS A 131 -12.45 -12.25 -0.15
CA HIS A 131 -11.47 -11.17 -0.09
C HIS A 131 -10.09 -11.60 -0.59
N SER A 132 -10.08 -12.45 -1.63
CA SER A 132 -8.90 -13.10 -2.19
C SER A 132 -8.68 -12.67 -3.65
N ILE A 133 -7.54 -12.05 -3.94
CA ILE A 133 -7.22 -11.54 -5.28
C ILE A 133 -6.63 -12.68 -6.10
N SER A 134 -7.45 -13.33 -6.94
CA SER A 134 -7.02 -14.40 -7.84
C SER A 134 -6.98 -13.92 -9.30
N PHE A 135 -5.89 -14.18 -10.01
CA PHE A 135 -5.69 -13.67 -11.38
C PHE A 135 -4.68 -14.50 -12.16
N ILE A 136 -4.69 -14.35 -13.49
CA ILE A 136 -3.60 -14.82 -14.37
C ILE A 136 -2.85 -13.58 -14.83
N PRO A 137 -1.59 -13.34 -14.39
CA PRO A 137 -0.90 -12.07 -14.65
C PRO A 137 -0.58 -11.88 -16.14
N PRO A 138 -0.76 -10.68 -16.70
CA PRO A 138 -0.05 -10.28 -17.90
C PRO A 138 1.46 -10.52 -17.77
N ASP A 139 2.11 -10.74 -18.91
CA ASP A 139 3.56 -10.91 -18.95
C ASP A 139 4.27 -9.54 -18.90
N GLY A 140 5.39 -9.46 -18.18
CA GLY A 140 6.12 -8.20 -17.97
C GLY A 140 5.52 -7.32 -16.86
N GLU A 141 5.66 -6.00 -17.01
CA GLU A 141 5.24 -5.00 -16.01
C GLU A 141 3.80 -4.54 -16.23
N PHE A 142 2.97 -4.59 -15.18
CA PHE A 142 1.60 -4.07 -15.20
C PHE A 142 1.15 -3.59 -13.80
N GLU A 143 0.17 -2.68 -13.75
CA GLU A 143 -0.48 -2.28 -12.49
C GLU A 143 -1.53 -3.33 -12.12
N LEU A 144 -1.33 -4.06 -11.02
CA LEU A 144 -2.25 -5.10 -10.56
C LEU A 144 -3.49 -4.49 -9.91
N MET A 145 -3.27 -3.51 -9.04
CA MET A 145 -4.34 -2.82 -8.33
C MET A 145 -3.94 -1.42 -7.88
N ARG A 146 -4.97 -0.60 -7.65
CA ARG A 146 -4.91 0.69 -7.00
C ARG A 146 -5.85 0.67 -5.81
N TYR A 147 -5.47 1.31 -4.72
CA TYR A 147 -6.27 1.34 -3.51
C TYR A 147 -6.17 2.69 -2.80
N ARG A 148 -7.16 2.96 -1.97
CA ARG A 148 -7.21 4.11 -1.09
C ARG A 148 -7.50 3.67 0.33
N THR A 149 -6.81 4.28 1.28
CA THR A 149 -7.03 4.08 2.72
C THR A 149 -7.06 5.44 3.43
N THR A 150 -8.03 5.64 4.30
CA THR A 150 -8.20 6.87 5.10
C THR A 150 -8.12 6.61 6.61
N LYS A 151 -8.22 5.34 7.03
CA LYS A 151 -8.24 4.91 8.43
C LYS A 151 -6.92 4.27 8.86
N ASP A 152 -6.60 4.42 10.14
CA ASP A 152 -5.44 3.77 10.80
C ASP A 152 -4.09 3.97 10.09
N ILE A 153 -3.90 5.15 9.46
CA ILE A 153 -2.67 5.48 8.74
C ILE A 153 -1.53 5.75 9.73
N SER A 154 -0.46 4.97 9.63
CA SER A 154 0.77 5.23 10.36
C SER A 154 1.56 6.36 9.69
N LEU A 155 1.54 7.55 10.30
CA LEU A 155 2.25 8.71 9.77
C LEU A 155 3.76 8.57 10.00
N PRO A 156 4.61 8.60 8.95
CA PRO A 156 6.05 8.36 9.08
C PRO A 156 6.77 9.50 9.81
N PHE A 157 6.25 10.72 9.71
CA PHE A 157 6.82 11.90 10.36
C PHE A 157 5.75 12.73 11.05
N ARG A 158 6.09 13.23 12.23
CA ARG A 158 5.29 14.22 12.97
C ARG A 158 6.04 15.54 13.00
N ILE A 159 5.38 16.60 12.56
CA ILE A 159 5.92 17.97 12.57
C ILE A 159 5.29 18.72 13.75
N ILE A 160 6.12 19.40 14.54
CA ILE A 160 5.68 20.26 15.64
C ILE A 160 6.23 21.67 15.36
N PRO A 161 5.43 22.55 14.74
CA PRO A 161 5.82 23.94 14.53
C PRO A 161 5.55 24.77 15.79
N LEU A 162 6.50 25.62 16.16
CA LEU A 162 6.34 26.61 17.22
C LEU A 162 6.76 27.96 16.65
N VAL A 163 5.81 28.89 16.54
CA VAL A 163 6.04 30.24 16.05
C VAL A 163 5.80 31.21 17.20
N ARG A 164 6.77 32.10 17.43
CA ARG A 164 6.69 33.16 18.44
C ARG A 164 7.04 34.49 17.81
N GLU A 165 6.15 35.46 17.92
CA GLU A 165 6.43 36.84 17.51
C GLU A 165 7.14 37.57 18.66
N ALA A 166 8.27 38.19 18.35
CA ALA A 166 9.07 38.98 19.29
C ALA A 166 8.97 40.46 18.88
N GLY A 167 7.89 41.12 19.30
CA GLY A 167 7.57 42.48 18.87
C GLY A 167 7.07 42.52 17.42
N ARG A 168 7.31 43.63 16.71
CA ARG A 168 6.81 43.85 15.33
C ARG A 168 7.81 43.50 14.24
N THR A 169 9.06 43.22 14.59
CA THR A 169 10.19 43.14 13.64
C THR A 169 10.90 41.79 13.64
N LYS A 170 10.60 40.92 14.61
CA LYS A 170 11.23 39.61 14.73
C LYS A 170 10.19 38.53 14.93
N MET A 171 10.41 37.41 14.27
CA MET A 171 9.64 36.19 14.42
C MET A 171 10.62 35.04 14.64
N GLU A 172 10.39 34.27 15.69
CA GLU A 172 11.15 33.07 16.00
C GLU A 172 10.33 31.85 15.57
N VAL A 173 10.90 31.01 14.73
CA VAL A 173 10.28 29.79 14.24
C VAL A 173 11.13 28.60 14.64
N LYS A 174 10.56 27.71 15.43
CA LYS A 174 11.17 26.44 15.82
C LYS A 174 10.34 25.29 15.26
N ILE A 175 10.94 24.48 14.40
CA ILE A 175 10.29 23.29 13.84
C ILE A 175 10.99 22.04 14.36
N ILE A 176 10.21 21.13 14.95
CA ILE A 176 10.69 19.83 15.39
C ILE A 176 10.07 18.75 14.50
N LEU A 177 10.93 18.03 13.78
CA LEU A 177 10.55 16.85 12.99
C LEU A 177 10.87 15.58 13.79
N LYS A 178 9.87 14.75 14.06
CA LYS A 178 10.03 13.45 14.72
C LYS A 178 9.68 12.33 13.74
N SER A 179 10.57 11.37 13.55
CA SER A 179 10.29 10.13 12.82
C SER A 179 9.47 9.16 13.70
N SER A 180 8.44 8.55 13.13
CA SER A 180 7.53 7.61 13.81
C SER A 180 7.49 6.25 13.09
N PHE A 181 8.66 5.76 12.70
CA PHE A 181 8.84 4.42 12.11
C PHE A 181 9.95 3.67 12.84
N LYS A 182 10.07 2.36 12.56
CA LYS A 182 11.06 1.49 13.20
C LYS A 182 12.48 2.06 13.05
N PRO A 183 13.31 2.06 14.11
CA PRO A 183 14.66 2.61 14.06
C PRO A 183 15.60 1.97 13.02
N SER A 184 15.29 0.76 12.55
CA SER A 184 16.03 0.06 11.49
C SER A 184 15.76 0.62 10.09
N LEU A 185 14.71 1.45 9.93
CA LEU A 185 14.36 2.08 8.66
C LEU A 185 14.96 3.50 8.62
N LEU A 186 15.37 3.92 7.42
CA LEU A 186 15.94 5.24 7.19
C LEU A 186 15.03 6.04 6.27
N GLY A 187 14.63 7.23 6.72
CA GLY A 187 13.96 8.22 5.87
C GLY A 187 15.00 8.94 5.01
N LEU A 188 14.85 8.88 3.69
CA LEU A 188 15.76 9.51 2.74
C LEU A 188 15.06 10.69 2.04
N LYS A 189 15.86 11.61 1.48
CA LYS A 189 15.38 12.77 0.69
C LYS A 189 14.33 13.60 1.43
N ILE A 190 14.55 13.82 2.73
CA ILE A 190 13.66 14.62 3.57
C ILE A 190 13.90 16.10 3.23
N GLU A 191 12.85 16.77 2.80
CA GLU A 191 12.83 18.21 2.53
C GLU A 191 11.74 18.87 3.37
N VAL A 192 12.08 19.95 4.06
CA VAL A 192 11.14 20.73 4.88
C VAL A 192 11.08 22.14 4.34
N LYS A 193 9.94 22.52 3.78
CA LYS A 193 9.70 23.88 3.27
C LYS A 193 9.00 24.71 4.34
N ILE A 194 9.63 25.80 4.75
CA ILE A 194 9.12 26.72 5.76
C ILE A 194 8.79 28.04 5.06
N PRO A 195 7.51 28.42 4.91
CA PRO A 195 7.17 29.69 4.31
C PRO A 195 7.59 30.84 5.22
N THR A 196 8.15 31.89 4.61
CA THR A 196 8.52 33.13 5.29
C THR A 196 7.62 34.28 4.81
N PRO A 197 7.33 35.28 5.66
CA PRO A 197 6.56 36.46 5.26
C PRO A 197 7.22 37.22 4.11
N LEU A 198 6.44 37.89 3.26
CA LEU A 198 6.96 38.65 2.11
C LEU A 198 7.84 39.83 2.52
N ASN A 199 7.62 40.38 3.72
CA ASN A 199 8.39 41.48 4.29
C ASN A 199 9.65 41.02 5.05
N THR A 200 10.12 39.78 4.82
CA THR A 200 11.32 39.25 5.48
C THR A 200 12.57 39.99 5.01
N ALA A 201 13.21 40.74 5.91
CA ALA A 201 14.46 41.44 5.63
C ALA A 201 15.71 40.55 5.78
N GLY A 202 15.62 39.46 6.56
CA GLY A 202 16.71 38.52 6.77
C GLY A 202 16.28 37.32 7.60
N VAL A 203 17.00 36.20 7.45
CA VAL A 203 16.71 34.94 8.16
C VAL A 203 17.99 34.42 8.79
N GLN A 204 17.93 34.06 10.07
CA GLN A 204 18.99 33.33 10.77
C GLN A 204 18.50 31.90 11.01
N LEU A 205 19.23 30.91 10.49
CA LEU A 205 18.86 29.50 10.55
C LEU A 205 19.81 28.74 11.47
N LEU A 206 19.23 27.90 12.33
CA LEU A 206 19.97 26.93 13.14
C LEU A 206 19.37 25.54 12.89
N CYS A 207 20.18 24.63 12.36
CA CYS A 207 19.76 23.27 12.06
C CYS A 207 20.67 22.26 12.78
N LEU A 208 20.08 21.35 13.55
CA LEU A 208 20.83 20.32 14.27
C LEU A 208 21.30 19.18 13.37
N LYS A 209 20.55 18.87 12.31
CA LYS A 209 20.80 17.72 11.42
C LYS A 209 20.42 18.06 9.98
N GLY A 210 21.33 17.79 9.05
CA GLY A 210 21.14 18.13 7.64
C GLY A 210 21.75 19.49 7.30
N LYS A 211 21.20 20.15 6.29
CA LYS A 211 21.60 21.49 5.84
C LYS A 211 20.34 22.34 5.69
N ALA A 212 20.45 23.64 5.98
CA ALA A 212 19.36 24.61 5.90
C ALA A 212 19.76 25.75 4.96
#